data_AF-A0A1F3MGL3-F1
#
_entry.id   AF-A0A1F3MGL3-F1
#
_cell.length_a   1.000
_cell.length_b   1.000
_cell.length_c   1.000
_cell.angle_alpha   90.00
_cell.angle_beta   90.00
_cell.angle_gamma   90.00
#
_symmetry.space_group_name_H-M   'P 1'
#
loop_
_entity.id
_entity.type
_entity.pdbx_description
1 polymer ?
#
loop_
_entity_poly.entity_id
_entity_poly.type
_entity_poly.pdbx_seq_one_letter_code
_entity_poly.pdbx_strand_id
1 'polypeptide(L)'
;MEESHAEHITSYREHFGTWVGLILLTLMTVFISVFGADLRTITVATALLIASVKALVVAYYFMHLKYDPRIYRVLITIVMSLFTVFLIMVILDYLTR
;
A
#
# COMPACT_ATOMS: atom_id res chain seq x y z
N MET A 1 -23.77 -29.06 -28.24
CA MET A 1 -22.38 -28.70 -28.54
C MET A 1 -21.99 -27.75 -27.42
N GLU A 2 -21.05 -28.17 -26.58
CA GLU A 2 -20.76 -27.59 -25.26
C GLU A 2 -20.42 -26.10 -25.31
N GLU A 3 -21.05 -25.33 -24.41
CA GLU A 3 -20.78 -23.91 -24.23
C GLU A 3 -19.46 -23.70 -23.47
N SER A 4 -18.71 -22.73 -23.98
CA SER A 4 -17.42 -22.28 -23.51
C SER A 4 -17.48 -21.68 -22.10
N HIS A 5 -16.94 -22.39 -21.11
CA HIS A 5 -16.56 -21.81 -19.82
C HIS A 5 -15.05 -21.98 -19.60
N ALA A 6 -14.25 -21.30 -20.43
CA ALA A 6 -12.88 -21.02 -20.06
C ALA A 6 -12.92 -19.88 -19.03
N GLU A 7 -13.11 -20.24 -17.76
CA GLU A 7 -12.89 -19.35 -16.62
C GLU A 7 -11.51 -18.70 -16.77
N HIS A 8 -11.50 -17.40 -17.06
CA HIS A 8 -10.30 -16.60 -17.05
C HIS A 8 -9.93 -16.28 -15.60
N ILE A 9 -9.61 -17.32 -14.82
CA ILE A 9 -9.06 -17.19 -13.47
C ILE A 9 -7.75 -16.42 -13.57
N THR A 10 -7.77 -15.19 -13.08
CA THR A 10 -6.58 -14.37 -12.91
C THR A 10 -5.53 -15.18 -12.16
N SER A 11 -4.27 -15.11 -12.62
CA SER A 11 -3.19 -16.00 -12.16
C SER A 11 -3.00 -15.91 -10.64
N TYR A 12 -3.47 -16.95 -9.92
CA TYR A 12 -3.37 -17.10 -8.45
C TYR A 12 -1.95 -16.87 -7.92
N ARG A 13 -0.97 -17.10 -8.80
CA ARG A 13 0.47 -16.99 -8.54
C ARG A 13 0.91 -15.55 -8.22
N GLU A 14 0.25 -14.54 -8.77
CA GLU A 14 0.60 -13.14 -8.47
C GLU A 14 0.04 -12.67 -7.13
N HIS A 15 -1.16 -13.12 -6.78
CA HIS A 15 -1.75 -12.88 -5.46
C HIS A 15 -0.92 -13.57 -4.36
N PHE A 16 -0.40 -14.77 -4.62
CA PHE A 16 0.48 -15.47 -3.69
C PHE A 16 1.82 -14.75 -3.45
N GLY A 17 2.47 -14.25 -4.51
CA GLY A 17 3.70 -13.46 -4.36
C GLY A 17 3.49 -12.17 -3.56
N THR A 18 2.35 -11.50 -3.79
CA THR A 18 1.95 -10.30 -3.04
C THR A 18 1.69 -10.62 -1.57
N TRP A 19 1.01 -11.73 -1.28
CA TRP A 19 0.73 -12.20 0.08
C TRP A 19 2.01 -12.44 0.89
N VAL A 20 3.00 -13.12 0.30
CA VAL A 20 4.31 -13.31 0.95
C VAL A 20 5.01 -11.97 1.20
N GLY A 21 4.96 -11.05 0.23
CA GLY A 21 5.50 -9.70 0.41
C GLY A 21 4.86 -8.97 1.59
N LEU A 22 3.53 -8.99 1.71
CA LEU A 22 2.82 -8.32 2.82
C LEU A 22 3.14 -8.94 4.18
N ILE A 23 3.32 -10.26 4.26
CA ILE A 23 3.77 -10.92 5.48
C ILE A 23 5.17 -10.44 5.86
N LEU A 24 6.10 -10.40 4.91
CA LEU A 24 7.48 -9.94 5.15
C LEU A 24 7.50 -8.49 5.68
N LEU A 25 6.77 -7.59 5.01
CA LEU A 25 6.68 -6.19 5.47
C LEU A 25 6.03 -6.09 6.86
N THR A 26 5.14 -7.01 7.21
CA THR A 26 4.48 -7.04 8.53
C THR A 26 5.41 -7.53 9.63
N LEU A 27 6.16 -8.59 9.37
CA LEU A 27 7.22 -9.03 10.28
C LEU A 27 8.26 -7.93 10.49
N MET A 28 8.63 -7.20 9.43
CA MET A 28 9.55 -6.07 9.52
C MET A 28 8.99 -4.94 10.40
N THR A 29 7.71 -4.59 10.28
CA THR A 29 7.07 -3.58 11.15
C THR A 29 7.08 -4.01 12.61
N VAL A 30 6.71 -5.27 12.89
CA VAL A 30 6.68 -5.81 14.26
C VAL A 30 8.08 -5.83 14.86
N PHE A 31 9.09 -6.23 14.07
CA PHE A 31 10.48 -6.23 14.50
C PHE A 31 10.96 -4.82 14.86
N ILE A 32 10.72 -3.83 14.01
CA ILE A 32 11.01 -2.42 14.32
C ILE A 32 10.30 -1.96 15.60
N SER A 33 9.04 -2.34 15.78
CA SER A 33 8.23 -1.91 16.92
C SER A 33 8.67 -2.55 18.24
N VAL A 34 9.13 -3.81 18.22
CA VAL A 34 9.50 -4.56 19.42
C VAL A 34 10.96 -4.33 19.80
N PHE A 35 11.87 -4.25 18.83
CA PHE A 35 13.32 -4.12 19.08
C PHE A 35 13.84 -2.68 18.97
N GLY A 36 13.10 -1.75 18.34
CA GLY A 36 13.51 -0.36 18.15
C GLY A 36 13.17 0.60 19.30
N ALA A 37 12.84 0.09 20.48
CA ALA A 37 12.18 0.81 21.58
C ALA A 37 12.92 2.06 22.13
N ASP A 38 14.22 2.23 21.84
CA ASP A 38 15.01 3.37 22.33
C ASP A 38 14.72 4.71 21.62
N LEU A 39 14.20 4.69 20.38
CA LEU A 39 13.97 5.90 19.57
C LEU A 39 12.48 6.11 19.28
N ARG A 40 11.73 6.54 20.30
CA ARG A 40 10.25 6.63 20.29
C ARG A 40 9.67 7.49 19.15
N THR A 41 10.36 8.53 18.69
CA THR A 41 9.87 9.40 17.60
C THR A 41 10.23 8.86 16.21
N ILE A 42 11.46 8.36 16.04
CA ILE A 42 11.93 7.83 14.74
C ILE A 42 11.18 6.54 14.40
N THR A 43 10.89 5.70 15.39
CA THR A 43 10.11 4.47 15.21
C THR A 43 8.72 4.71 14.63
N VAL A 44 8.02 5.77 15.03
CA VAL A 44 6.70 6.12 14.48
C VAL A 44 6.81 6.52 13.00
N ALA A 45 7.78 7.37 12.66
CA ALA A 45 8.03 7.77 11.27
C ALA A 45 8.37 6.55 10.38
N THR A 46 9.21 5.65 10.88
CA THR A 46 9.54 4.39 10.18
C THR A 46 8.33 3.47 10.03
N ALA A 47 7.49 3.33 11.07
CA ALA A 47 6.27 2.51 11.00
C ALA A 47 5.29 3.05 9.96
N LEU A 48 5.09 4.38 9.89
CA LEU A 48 4.27 5.02 8.88
C LEU A 48 4.81 4.83 7.46
N LEU A 49 6.13 4.94 7.26
CA LEU A 49 6.74 4.65 5.96
C LEU A 49 6.49 3.20 5.52
N ILE A 50 6.68 2.23 6.41
CA ILE A 50 6.43 0.82 6.09
C ILE A 50 4.94 0.59 5.77
N ALA A 51 4.03 1.23 6.52
CA ALA A 51 2.59 1.17 6.26
C ALA A 51 2.24 1.72 4.87
N SER A 52 2.83 2.85 4.46
CA SER A 52 2.64 3.44 3.13
C SER A 52 3.11 2.50 2.02
N VAL A 53 4.27 1.83 2.18
CA VAL A 53 4.76 0.85 1.19
C VAL A 53 3.82 -0.34 1.09
N LYS A 54 3.29 -0.86 2.22
CA LYS A 54 2.28 -1.94 2.18
C LYS A 54 1.04 -1.51 1.42
N ALA A 55 0.52 -0.31 1.69
CA ALA A 55 -0.65 0.22 1.00
C ALA A 55 -0.41 0.33 -0.51
N LEU A 56 0.79 0.74 -0.94
CA LEU A 56 1.17 0.80 -2.36
C LEU A 56 1.18 -0.60 -3.00
N VAL A 57 1.75 -1.60 -2.33
CA VAL A 57 1.78 -2.99 -2.80
C VAL A 57 0.35 -3.54 -2.95
N VAL A 58 -0.53 -3.29 -1.98
CA VAL A 58 -1.94 -3.68 -2.06
C VAL A 58 -2.65 -2.96 -3.22
N ALA A 59 -2.47 -1.66 -3.37
CA ALA A 59 -3.09 -0.89 -4.45
C ALA A 59 -2.59 -1.32 -5.84
N TYR A 60 -1.32 -1.70 -5.98
CA TYR A 60 -0.78 -2.09 -7.27
C TYR A 60 -1.20 -3.50 -7.70
N TYR A 61 -1.20 -4.45 -6.76
CA TYR A 61 -1.41 -5.87 -7.07
C TYR A 61 -2.82 -6.39 -6.75
N PHE A 62 -3.45 -5.98 -5.63
CA PHE A 62 -4.79 -6.44 -5.26
C PHE A 62 -5.90 -5.59 -5.84
N MET A 63 -5.73 -4.27 -5.94
CA MET A 63 -6.68 -3.39 -6.64
C MET A 63 -6.53 -3.43 -8.17
N HIS A 64 -5.93 -4.49 -8.71
CA HIS A 64 -5.80 -4.77 -10.14
C HIS A 64 -5.23 -3.62 -11.01
N LEU A 65 -4.62 -2.58 -10.42
CA LEU A 65 -4.16 -1.36 -11.11
C LEU A 65 -3.04 -1.61 -12.14
N LYS A 66 -2.40 -2.78 -12.05
CA LYS A 66 -1.47 -3.29 -13.06
C LYS A 66 -2.19 -3.77 -14.33
N TYR A 67 -3.38 -4.35 -14.19
CA TYR A 67 -4.17 -5.00 -15.24
C TYR A 67 -5.30 -4.13 -15.78
N ASP A 68 -5.75 -3.17 -14.98
CA ASP A 68 -6.83 -2.26 -15.32
C ASP A 68 -6.38 -1.16 -16.31
N PRO A 69 -7.31 -0.57 -17.07
CA PRO A 69 -7.00 0.50 -18.01
C PRO A 69 -6.38 1.70 -17.31
N ARG A 70 -5.51 2.41 -18.03
CA ARG A 70 -4.69 3.54 -17.52
C ARG A 70 -5.49 4.63 -16.81
N ILE A 71 -6.80 4.73 -17.09
CA ILE A 71 -7.73 5.66 -16.45
C ILE A 71 -7.76 5.52 -14.92
N TYR A 72 -7.75 4.28 -14.40
CA TYR A 72 -7.81 4.03 -12.96
C TYR A 72 -6.52 4.45 -12.26
N ARG A 73 -5.37 4.28 -12.93
CA ARG A 73 -4.08 4.74 -12.42
C ARG A 73 -4.02 6.26 -12.30
N VAL A 74 -4.56 6.97 -13.30
CA VAL A 74 -4.66 8.44 -13.26
C VAL A 74 -5.60 8.89 -12.14
N LEU A 75 -6.78 8.27 -12.00
CA LEU A 75 -7.74 8.57 -10.94
C LEU A 75 -7.12 8.43 -9.54
N ILE A 76 -6.48 7.29 -9.25
CA ILE A 76 -5.80 7.06 -7.96
C ILE A 76 -4.70 8.08 -7.72
N THR A 77 -3.95 8.46 -8.77
CA THR A 77 -2.89 9.48 -8.63
C THR A 77 -3.47 10.84 -8.26
N ILE A 78 -4.62 11.23 -8.82
CA ILE A 78 -5.31 12.48 -8.49
C ILE A 78 -5.82 12.46 -7.04
N VAL A 79 -6.43 11.35 -6.61
CA VAL A 79 -6.92 11.23 -5.22
C VAL A 79 -5.76 11.23 -4.23
N MET A 80 -4.67 10.54 -4.54
CA MET A 80 -3.47 10.52 -3.70
C MET A 80 -2.75 11.87 -3.65
N SER A 81 -2.73 12.62 -4.75
CA SER A 81 -2.16 13.98 -4.74
C SER A 81 -2.98 14.91 -3.86
N LEU A 82 -4.31 14.87 -3.97
CA LEU A 82 -5.22 15.63 -3.11
C LEU A 82 -5.01 15.26 -1.63
N PHE A 83 -5.00 13.97 -1.30
CA PHE A 83 -4.73 13.48 0.06
C PHE A 83 -3.40 13.99 0.60
N THR A 84 -2.35 13.98 -0.21
CA THR A 84 -1.01 14.47 0.18
C THR A 84 -1.02 15.97 0.47
N VAL A 85 -1.71 16.76 -0.37
CA VAL A 85 -1.86 18.21 -0.14
C VAL A 85 -2.58 18.49 1.18
N PHE A 86 -3.68 17.80 1.45
CA PHE A 86 -4.40 17.91 2.72
C PHE A 86 -3.54 17.50 3.91
N LEU A 87 -2.79 16.41 3.79
CA LEU A 87 -1.90 15.92 4.85
C LEU A 87 -0.79 16.93 5.18
N ILE A 88 -0.17 17.54 4.16
CA ILE A 88 0.82 18.61 4.36
C ILE A 88 0.18 19.81 5.05
N MET A 89 -1.02 20.23 4.61
CA MET A 89 -1.73 21.35 5.22
C MET A 89 -2.00 21.12 6.71
N VAL A 90 -2.47 19.92 7.08
CA VAL A 90 -2.73 19.54 8.48
C VAL A 90 -1.44 19.53 9.31
N ILE A 91 -0.34 19.01 8.76
CA ILE A 91 0.95 19.01 9.46
C ILE A 91 1.45 20.44 9.70
N LEU A 92 1.36 21.32 8.69
CA LEU A 92 1.75 22.72 8.82
C LEU A 92 0.89 23.46 9.86
N ASP A 93 -0.42 23.21 9.86
CA ASP A 93 -1.34 23.78 10.85
C ASP A 93 -0.97 23.33 12.27
N TYR A 94 -0.69 22.04 12.46
CA TYR A 94 -0.25 21.50 13.75
C TYR A 94 1.09 22.06 14.23
N LEU A 95 2.05 22.26 13.31
CA LEU A 95 3.38 22.76 13.65
C LEU A 95 3.39 24.26 13.99
N THR A 96 2.44 25.01 13.43
CA THR A 96 2.33 26.47 13.60
C THR A 96 1.44 26.87 14.79
N ARG A 97 0.72 25.90 15.37
CA ARG A 97 -0.15 26.08 16.54
C ARG A 97 0.61 25.87 17.85
#